data_AF-A0A8B6E2M9-F1
#
_entry.id   AF-A0A8B6E2M9-F1
#
_cell.length_a   1.000
_cell.length_b   1.000
_cell.length_c   1.000
_cell.angle_alpha   90.00
_cell.angle_beta   90.00
_cell.angle_gamma   90.00
#
_symmetry.space_group_name_H-M   'P 1'
#
loop_
_entity.id
_entity.type
_entity.pdbx_description
1 polymer ?
#
loop_
_entity_poly.entity_id
_entity_poly.type
_entity_poly.pdbx_seq_one_letter_code
_entity_poly.pdbx_strand_id
1 'polypeptide(L)'
;MLEAAEMNHWLQRFVIEVRNKKGEEYPPKSLYSIICGLLRYCKDMNVNDKNFLDEKDLRFVTFRRVLDSRMKELLSKGFGTKVKRADPLSLQDEEHLWQKGVFGMTNSVSLQHTAFFYACKLFGLRGRDEHRNLDCSQFEIGTDQTGKYVRFIGRSTKTFKGGLSHLSLDNKDIKHYSEEGPRCIATHFQKYLEALGNDGIFYRKPLEGNSEQTVRYGKQAVGINKLDLFMKEICQKGGIQGNFSNHSGKRTCATQLYQAGIEEQEIMGRTGHRSNAVRTYKTSNETIQKKVSHVLNPPRDATETAEGSFFEENSSDEPTTENTSVLATPPMKRQRTTPEILKDVTNTKGVVQFSNCNFNFH
;
A
#
# COMPACT_ATOMS: atom_id res chain seq x y z
N MET A 1 37.70 12.59 -7.12
CA MET A 1 36.55 12.12 -6.31
C MET A 1 36.90 12.29 -4.85
N LEU A 2 35.94 12.58 -3.98
CA LEU A 2 36.21 12.74 -2.54
C LEU A 2 36.84 11.47 -1.95
N GLU A 3 37.81 11.66 -1.07
CA GLU A 3 38.35 10.57 -0.26
C GLU A 3 37.29 10.04 0.72
N ALA A 4 37.44 8.78 1.16
CA ALA A 4 36.45 8.16 2.03
C ALA A 4 36.24 8.93 3.35
N ALA A 5 37.31 9.50 3.90
CA ALA A 5 37.26 10.33 5.10
C ALA A 5 36.47 11.64 4.88
N GLU A 6 36.69 12.31 3.74
CA GLU A 6 35.98 13.54 3.37
C GLU A 6 34.50 13.26 3.11
N MET A 7 34.20 12.17 2.41
CA MET A 7 32.82 11.73 2.16
C MET A 7 32.11 11.41 3.47
N ASN A 8 32.75 10.68 4.39
CA ASN A 8 32.21 10.41 5.72
C ASN A 8 31.94 11.71 6.50
N HIS A 9 32.82 12.72 6.40
CA HIS A 9 32.64 14.02 7.03
C HIS A 9 31.43 14.79 6.47
N TRP A 10 31.33 14.91 5.15
CA TRP A 10 30.25 15.68 4.51
C TRP A 10 28.88 15.00 4.61
N LEU A 11 28.82 13.67 4.53
CA LEU A 11 27.57 12.93 4.68
C LEU A 11 26.95 13.11 6.07
N GLN A 12 27.77 13.22 7.12
CA GLN A 12 27.30 13.51 8.48
C GLN A 12 26.57 14.86 8.54
N ARG A 13 27.18 15.92 8.00
CA ARG A 13 26.55 17.25 7.97
C ARG A 13 25.30 17.26 7.11
N PHE A 14 25.37 16.63 5.95
CA PHE A 14 24.25 16.53 5.03
C PHE A 14 23.00 15.94 5.70
N VAL A 15 23.10 14.83 6.45
CA VAL A 15 21.92 14.21 7.08
C VAL A 15 21.30 15.06 8.19
N ILE A 16 22.08 15.93 8.82
CA ILE A 16 21.60 16.87 9.84
C ILE A 16 20.90 18.06 9.19
N GLU A 17 21.47 18.58 8.11
CA GLU A 17 21.07 19.85 7.50
C GLU A 17 20.02 19.71 6.40
N VAL A 18 19.90 18.54 5.76
CA VAL A 18 18.99 18.36 4.62
C VAL A 18 17.54 18.70 4.98
N ARG A 19 16.91 19.53 4.16
CA ARG A 19 15.52 19.98 4.31
C ARG A 19 14.78 19.85 2.98
N ASN A 20 13.45 19.75 3.05
CA ASN A 20 12.62 19.76 1.85
C ASN A 20 12.55 21.17 1.23
N LYS A 21 11.87 21.31 0.09
CA LYS A 21 11.70 22.62 -0.60
C LYS A 21 11.04 23.71 0.25
N LYS A 22 10.35 23.34 1.33
CA LYS A 22 9.71 24.25 2.29
C LYS A 22 10.59 24.55 3.51
N GLY A 23 11.81 24.00 3.58
CA GLY A 23 12.70 24.13 4.74
C GLY A 23 12.39 23.17 5.90
N GLU A 24 11.49 22.20 5.72
CA GLU A 24 11.07 21.28 6.78
C GLU A 24 11.97 20.03 6.85
N GLU A 25 12.04 19.42 8.04
CA GLU A 25 12.76 18.16 8.26
C GLU A 25 12.10 16.98 7.51
N TYR A 26 12.92 16.07 6.99
CA TYR A 26 12.42 14.83 6.38
C TYR A 26 12.06 13.78 7.44
N PRO A 27 11.01 12.97 7.23
CA PRO A 27 10.78 11.78 8.05
C PRO A 27 11.95 10.80 7.96
N PRO A 28 12.20 9.97 9.00
CA PRO A 28 13.34 9.05 9.05
C PRO A 28 13.51 8.18 7.80
N LYS A 29 12.42 7.58 7.30
CA LYS A 29 12.45 6.74 6.09
C LYS A 29 12.80 7.52 4.82
N SER A 30 12.31 8.75 4.70
CA SER A 30 12.64 9.60 3.56
C SER A 30 14.11 10.01 3.58
N LEU A 31 14.64 10.35 4.77
CA LEU A 31 16.05 10.64 4.96
C LEU A 31 16.93 9.45 4.53
N TYR A 32 16.62 8.24 5.02
CA TYR A 32 17.33 7.02 4.61
C TYR A 32 17.24 6.78 3.09
N SER A 33 16.08 7.07 2.48
CA SER A 33 15.89 6.91 1.02
C SER A 33 16.75 7.88 0.22
N ILE A 34 16.93 9.12 0.70
CA ILE A 34 17.86 10.08 0.08
C ILE A 34 19.28 9.52 0.10
N ILE A 35 19.71 8.96 1.23
CA ILE A 35 21.05 8.36 1.38
C ILE A 35 21.23 7.14 0.45
N CYS A 36 20.20 6.28 0.32
CA CYS A 36 20.22 5.20 -0.66
C CYS A 36 20.31 5.73 -2.11
N GLY A 37 19.64 6.85 -2.40
CA GLY A 37 19.72 7.51 -3.70
C GLY A 37 21.12 8.03 -4.02
N LEU A 38 21.79 8.63 -3.03
CA LEU A 38 23.20 9.05 -3.16
C LEU A 38 24.12 7.85 -3.39
N LEU A 39 23.92 6.75 -2.66
CA LEU A 39 24.72 5.54 -2.85
C LEU A 39 24.53 4.95 -4.24
N ARG A 40 23.28 4.92 -4.73
CA ARG A 40 22.98 4.49 -6.10
C ARG A 40 23.69 5.38 -7.12
N TYR A 41 23.64 6.70 -6.94
CA TYR A 41 24.35 7.64 -7.82
C TYR A 41 25.87 7.38 -7.83
N CYS A 42 26.48 7.12 -6.66
CA CYS A 42 27.89 6.73 -6.59
C CYS A 42 28.17 5.48 -7.44
N LYS A 43 27.32 4.44 -7.35
CA LYS A 43 27.46 3.22 -8.17
C LYS A 43 27.30 3.49 -9.67
N ASP A 44 26.32 4.31 -10.05
CA ASP A 44 26.09 4.70 -11.45
C ASP A 44 27.29 5.47 -12.02
N MET A 45 28.02 6.19 -11.17
CA MET A 45 29.29 6.85 -11.49
C MET A 45 30.53 5.95 -11.33
N ASN A 46 30.35 4.63 -11.27
CA ASN A 46 31.40 3.61 -11.09
C ASN A 46 32.21 3.71 -9.78
N VAL A 47 31.67 4.37 -8.76
CA VAL A 47 32.27 4.48 -7.42
C VAL A 47 31.79 3.33 -6.54
N ASN A 48 32.32 2.13 -6.82
CA ASN A 48 31.86 0.91 -6.17
C ASN A 48 32.59 0.59 -4.85
N ASP A 49 33.76 1.20 -4.63
CA ASP A 49 34.61 0.95 -3.47
C ASP A 49 34.17 1.71 -2.20
N LYS A 50 33.18 2.60 -2.29
CA LYS A 50 32.71 3.47 -1.20
C LYS A 50 31.24 3.22 -0.87
N ASN A 51 30.97 2.06 -0.29
CA ASN A 51 29.63 1.74 0.19
C ASN A 51 29.45 2.22 1.64
N PHE A 52 29.06 3.47 1.81
CA PHE A 52 28.89 4.08 3.13
C PHE A 52 27.74 3.49 3.98
N LEU A 53 26.90 2.64 3.38
CA LEU A 53 25.87 1.87 4.10
C LEU A 53 26.31 0.43 4.45
N ASP A 54 27.46 -0.04 3.95
CA ASP A 54 27.99 -1.36 4.32
C ASP A 54 28.54 -1.33 5.75
N GLU A 55 28.02 -2.19 6.62
CA GLU A 55 28.48 -2.31 8.00
C GLU A 55 29.95 -2.73 8.09
N LYS A 56 30.45 -3.47 7.10
CA LYS A 56 31.84 -3.93 7.02
C LYS A 56 32.83 -2.82 6.68
N ASP A 57 32.36 -1.75 6.04
CA ASP A 57 33.21 -0.61 5.70
C ASP A 57 33.37 0.31 6.92
N LEU A 58 34.47 0.13 7.66
CA LEU A 58 34.74 0.85 8.89
C LEU A 58 34.96 2.37 8.69
N ARG A 59 35.26 2.80 7.46
CA ARG A 59 35.52 4.23 7.14
C ARG A 59 34.27 5.10 7.35
N PHE A 60 33.08 4.51 7.31
CA PHE A 60 31.80 5.21 7.41
C PHE A 60 31.02 4.91 8.70
N VAL A 61 31.66 4.33 9.73
CA VAL A 61 31.01 4.01 11.02
C VAL A 61 30.42 5.27 11.67
N THR A 62 31.15 6.37 11.66
CA THR A 62 30.68 7.64 12.26
C THR A 62 29.48 8.17 11.51
N PHE A 63 29.50 8.20 10.18
CA PHE A 63 28.34 8.55 9.37
C PHE A 63 27.11 7.69 9.70
N ARG A 64 27.25 6.36 9.75
CA ARG A 64 26.12 5.47 10.07
C ARG A 64 25.54 5.75 11.46
N ARG A 65 26.39 6.02 12.46
CA ARG A 65 25.94 6.40 13.81
C ARG A 65 25.19 7.73 13.83
N VAL A 66 25.67 8.73 13.08
CA VAL A 66 25.00 10.03 12.97
C VAL A 66 23.65 9.89 12.25
N LEU A 67 23.59 9.14 11.15
CA LEU A 67 22.34 8.85 10.44
C LEU A 67 21.32 8.15 11.34
N ASP A 68 21.72 7.09 12.05
CA ASP A 68 20.84 6.37 12.99
C ASP A 68 20.36 7.29 14.14
N SER A 69 21.27 8.05 14.74
CA SER A 69 20.95 9.02 15.80
C SER A 69 19.95 10.06 15.32
N ARG A 70 20.14 10.59 14.12
CA ARG A 70 19.26 11.57 13.50
C ARG A 70 17.88 10.98 13.20
N MET A 71 17.82 9.75 12.69
CA MET A 71 16.56 9.04 12.45
C MET A 71 15.77 8.81 13.75
N LYS A 72 16.45 8.45 14.84
CA LYS A 72 15.84 8.31 16.18
C LYS A 72 15.33 9.65 16.73
N GLU A 73 16.12 10.70 16.59
CA GLU A 73 15.74 12.06 17.00
C GLU A 73 14.48 12.52 16.25
N LEU A 74 14.45 12.39 14.93
CA LEU A 74 13.28 12.73 14.11
C LEU A 74 12.03 11.94 14.53
N LEU A 75 12.18 10.64 14.79
CA LEU A 75 11.07 9.83 15.28
C LEU A 75 10.56 10.31 16.65
N SER A 76 11.47 10.67 17.57
CA SER A 76 11.10 11.19 18.89
C SER A 76 10.36 12.53 18.83
N LYS A 77 10.65 13.35 17.81
CA LYS A 77 9.90 14.58 17.48
C LYS A 77 8.54 14.30 16.83
N GLY A 78 8.19 13.03 16.60
CA GLY A 78 6.93 12.63 15.99
C GLY A 78 6.96 12.51 14.46
N PHE A 79 8.11 12.74 13.80
CA PHE A 79 8.18 12.61 12.33
C PHE A 79 8.01 11.15 11.89
N GLY A 80 7.14 10.94 10.90
CA GLY A 80 6.90 9.62 10.33
C GLY A 80 6.04 8.68 11.19
N THR A 81 5.51 9.15 12.31
CA THR A 81 4.56 8.39 13.17
C THR A 81 3.23 8.14 12.46
N LYS A 82 2.74 9.13 11.70
CA LYS A 82 1.55 9.01 10.87
C LYS A 82 1.95 8.70 9.43
N VAL A 83 1.80 7.44 9.02
CA VAL A 83 2.02 7.03 7.62
C VAL A 83 0.76 7.33 6.81
N LYS A 84 0.85 8.24 5.83
CA LYS A 84 -0.22 8.45 4.86
C LYS A 84 -0.36 7.21 3.99
N ARG A 85 -1.42 6.43 4.19
CA ARG A 85 -1.77 5.26 3.38
C ARG A 85 -3.08 5.54 2.65
N ALA A 86 -3.27 4.89 1.52
CA ALA A 86 -4.52 4.98 0.79
C ALA A 86 -5.64 4.36 1.63
N ASP A 87 -6.74 5.05 1.85
CA ASP A 87 -7.85 4.54 2.68
C ASP A 87 -8.66 3.48 1.92
N PRO A 88 -9.13 2.42 2.59
CA PRO A 88 -10.09 1.50 1.98
C PRO A 88 -11.45 2.20 1.85
N LEU A 89 -12.22 1.84 0.83
CA LEU A 89 -13.65 2.15 0.76
C LEU A 89 -14.43 1.21 1.67
N SER A 90 -15.34 1.76 2.47
CA SER A 90 -16.30 1.01 3.28
C SER A 90 -17.42 0.42 2.41
N LEU A 91 -18.24 -0.46 3.00
CA LEU A 91 -19.44 -0.96 2.32
C LEU A 91 -20.45 0.17 2.06
N GLN A 92 -20.56 1.14 2.98
CA GLN A 92 -21.41 2.31 2.83
C GLN A 92 -20.94 3.22 1.69
N ASP A 93 -19.63 3.41 1.54
CA ASP A 93 -19.05 4.18 0.43
C ASP A 93 -19.39 3.53 -0.92
N GLU A 94 -19.23 2.21 -1.01
CA GLU A 94 -19.54 1.44 -2.23
C GLU A 94 -21.04 1.51 -2.56
N GLU A 95 -21.91 1.34 -1.55
CA GLU A 95 -23.36 1.54 -1.69
C GLU A 95 -23.70 2.94 -2.21
N HIS A 96 -23.07 3.97 -1.65
CA HIS A 96 -23.30 5.35 -2.06
C HIS A 96 -22.89 5.60 -3.52
N LEU A 97 -21.77 5.01 -3.97
CA LEU A 97 -21.30 5.11 -5.35
C LEU A 97 -22.26 4.45 -6.34
N TRP A 98 -22.89 3.33 -5.95
CA TRP A 98 -23.96 2.71 -6.73
C TRP A 98 -25.21 3.58 -6.79
N GLN A 99 -25.67 4.11 -5.66
CA GLN A 99 -26.87 4.97 -5.60
C GLN A 99 -26.72 6.26 -6.40
N LYS A 100 -25.53 6.88 -6.37
CA LYS A 100 -25.21 8.08 -7.15
C LYS A 100 -25.02 7.82 -8.64
N GLY A 101 -25.05 6.56 -9.09
CA GLY A 101 -24.79 6.20 -10.49
C GLY A 101 -23.34 6.40 -10.93
N VAL A 102 -22.41 6.58 -9.97
CA VAL A 102 -20.96 6.60 -10.26
C VAL A 102 -20.52 5.22 -10.72
N PHE A 103 -21.09 4.18 -10.10
CA PHE A 103 -21.09 2.82 -10.63
C PHE A 103 -22.42 2.50 -11.33
N GLY A 104 -22.38 1.56 -12.27
CA GLY A 104 -23.51 1.19 -13.09
C GLY A 104 -23.18 0.94 -14.56
N MET A 105 -24.23 0.83 -15.37
CA MET A 105 -24.16 0.47 -16.79
C MET A 105 -24.90 1.47 -17.68
N THR A 106 -25.23 2.64 -17.13
CA THR A 106 -26.09 3.67 -17.75
C THR A 106 -25.36 4.49 -18.80
N ASN A 107 -24.06 4.69 -18.65
CA ASN A 107 -23.20 5.39 -19.61
C ASN A 107 -21.77 4.85 -19.57
N SER A 108 -20.97 5.20 -20.58
CA SER A 108 -19.58 4.76 -20.76
C SER A 108 -18.68 5.11 -19.56
N VAL A 109 -18.89 6.24 -18.90
CA VAL A 109 -18.05 6.65 -17.77
C VAL A 109 -18.36 5.81 -16.53
N SER A 110 -19.64 5.66 -16.20
CA SER A 110 -20.10 4.86 -15.05
C SER A 110 -19.69 3.39 -15.18
N LEU A 111 -19.82 2.82 -16.38
CA LEU A 111 -19.40 1.44 -16.63
C LEU A 111 -17.88 1.27 -16.53
N GLN A 112 -17.10 2.19 -17.09
CA GLN A 112 -15.65 2.16 -16.98
C GLN A 112 -15.17 2.34 -15.53
N HIS A 113 -15.81 3.23 -14.77
CA HIS A 113 -15.53 3.41 -13.34
C HIS A 113 -15.82 2.16 -12.53
N THR A 114 -16.93 1.48 -12.84
CA THR A 114 -17.29 0.19 -12.23
C THR A 114 -16.24 -0.87 -12.53
N ALA A 115 -15.93 -1.09 -13.82
CA ALA A 115 -14.91 -2.07 -14.24
C ALA A 115 -13.54 -1.76 -13.62
N PHE A 116 -13.15 -0.48 -13.55
CA PHE A 116 -11.91 -0.06 -12.92
C PHE A 116 -11.87 -0.35 -11.41
N PHE A 117 -12.89 0.05 -10.67
CA PHE A 117 -12.95 -0.17 -9.22
C PHE A 117 -12.88 -1.66 -8.88
N TYR A 118 -13.69 -2.48 -9.56
CA TYR A 118 -13.70 -3.92 -9.32
C TYR A 118 -12.45 -4.62 -9.86
N ALA A 119 -11.76 -4.08 -10.87
CA ALA A 119 -10.44 -4.57 -11.24
C ALA A 119 -9.41 -4.36 -10.11
N CYS A 120 -9.48 -3.21 -9.42
CA CYS A 120 -8.65 -2.95 -8.24
C CYS A 120 -9.04 -3.83 -7.03
N LYS A 121 -10.35 -3.95 -6.75
CA LYS A 121 -10.89 -4.68 -5.59
C LYS A 121 -10.75 -6.19 -5.76
N LEU A 122 -11.25 -6.77 -6.84
CA LEU A 122 -11.34 -8.22 -7.01
C LEU A 122 -9.99 -8.85 -7.39
N PHE A 123 -9.24 -8.19 -8.27
CA PHE A 123 -8.00 -8.75 -8.83
C PHE A 123 -6.73 -8.14 -8.22
N GLY A 124 -6.88 -7.18 -7.29
CA GLY A 124 -5.77 -6.55 -6.59
C GLY A 124 -4.85 -5.72 -7.49
N LEU A 125 -5.35 -5.27 -8.64
CA LEU A 125 -4.64 -4.37 -9.54
C LEU A 125 -4.54 -2.99 -8.91
N ARG A 126 -3.45 -2.27 -9.18
CA ARG A 126 -3.23 -0.95 -8.55
C ARG A 126 -2.26 -0.05 -9.31
N GLY A 127 -1.30 -0.63 -10.04
CA GLY A 127 -0.25 0.14 -10.67
C GLY A 127 -0.79 0.87 -11.90
N ARG A 128 -0.47 2.15 -12.08
CA ARG A 128 -0.87 2.86 -13.30
C ARG A 128 -0.37 2.16 -14.58
N ASP A 129 0.84 1.60 -14.56
CA ASP A 129 1.41 0.85 -15.70
C ASP A 129 0.69 -0.50 -15.88
N GLU A 130 0.31 -1.14 -14.77
CA GLU A 130 -0.47 -2.39 -14.77
C GLU A 130 -1.83 -2.15 -15.41
N HIS A 131 -2.56 -1.10 -15.02
CA HIS A 131 -3.83 -0.72 -15.66
C HIS A 131 -3.64 -0.30 -17.12
N ARG A 132 -2.59 0.48 -17.44
CA ARG A 132 -2.34 0.94 -18.81
C ARG A 132 -2.11 -0.20 -19.79
N ASN A 133 -1.49 -1.28 -19.33
CA ASN A 133 -1.13 -2.44 -20.15
C ASN A 133 -2.17 -3.57 -20.10
N LEU A 134 -3.33 -3.37 -19.43
CA LEU A 134 -4.39 -4.36 -19.44
C LEU A 134 -4.98 -4.54 -20.83
N ASP A 135 -5.26 -5.80 -21.15
CA ASP A 135 -5.86 -6.23 -22.39
C ASP A 135 -7.17 -6.99 -22.12
N CYS A 136 -8.15 -6.86 -23.02
CA CYS A 136 -9.44 -7.56 -22.93
C CYS A 136 -9.26 -9.08 -22.82
N SER A 137 -8.28 -9.65 -23.50
CA SER A 137 -7.98 -11.10 -23.45
C SER A 137 -7.52 -11.62 -22.09
N GLN A 138 -7.26 -10.75 -21.12
CA GLN A 138 -6.96 -11.15 -19.75
C GLN A 138 -8.21 -11.42 -18.91
N PHE A 139 -9.41 -11.17 -19.45
CA PHE A 139 -10.68 -11.34 -18.76
C PHE A 139 -11.54 -12.37 -19.48
N GLU A 140 -12.05 -13.34 -18.74
CA GLU A 140 -12.99 -14.34 -19.23
C GLU A 140 -14.31 -14.21 -18.46
N ILE A 141 -15.43 -14.14 -19.17
CA ILE A 141 -16.77 -14.22 -18.58
C ILE A 141 -17.31 -15.61 -18.85
N GLY A 142 -17.84 -16.25 -17.82
CA GLY A 142 -18.45 -17.56 -17.96
C GLY A 142 -19.54 -17.79 -16.92
N THR A 143 -20.19 -18.93 -17.05
CA THR A 143 -21.16 -19.44 -16.08
C THR A 143 -20.87 -20.92 -15.91
N ASP A 144 -20.72 -21.36 -14.66
CA ASP A 144 -20.63 -22.77 -14.29
C ASP A 144 -21.71 -23.12 -13.25
N GLN A 145 -21.66 -24.32 -12.68
CA GLN A 145 -22.64 -24.81 -11.71
C GLN A 145 -22.73 -23.92 -10.44
N THR A 146 -21.67 -23.16 -10.12
CA THR A 146 -21.62 -22.24 -8.97
C THR A 146 -22.26 -20.89 -9.30
N GLY A 147 -22.37 -20.55 -10.59
CA GLY A 147 -22.97 -19.31 -11.07
C GLY A 147 -22.11 -18.57 -12.08
N LYS A 148 -22.52 -17.33 -12.37
CA LYS A 148 -21.83 -16.45 -13.33
C LYS A 148 -20.56 -15.88 -12.71
N TYR A 149 -19.47 -15.87 -13.46
CA TYR A 149 -18.18 -15.38 -12.98
C TYR A 149 -17.46 -14.48 -13.98
N VAL A 150 -16.53 -13.69 -13.43
CA VAL A 150 -15.45 -13.04 -14.18
C VAL A 150 -14.12 -13.61 -13.68
N ARG A 151 -13.29 -14.07 -14.60
CA ARG A 151 -11.94 -14.57 -14.32
C ARG A 151 -10.92 -13.61 -14.90
N PHE A 152 -9.87 -13.34 -14.12
CA PHE A 152 -8.74 -12.53 -14.55
C PHE A 152 -7.47 -13.37 -14.57
N ILE A 153 -6.79 -13.37 -15.71
CA ILE A 153 -5.48 -14.01 -15.90
C ILE A 153 -4.42 -12.91 -16.02
N GLY A 154 -3.66 -12.76 -14.96
CA GLY A 154 -2.52 -11.87 -14.87
C GLY A 154 -1.38 -12.31 -15.76
N ARG A 155 -0.66 -11.32 -16.30
CA ARG A 155 0.58 -11.50 -17.05
C ARG A 155 1.76 -11.03 -16.21
N SER A 156 2.86 -10.65 -16.86
CA SER A 156 3.99 -10.03 -16.16
C SER A 156 3.57 -8.73 -15.45
N THR A 157 4.08 -8.54 -14.24
CA THR A 157 3.91 -7.32 -13.43
C THR A 157 5.28 -6.76 -13.02
N LYS A 158 5.33 -5.67 -12.25
CA LYS A 158 6.59 -5.12 -11.74
C LYS A 158 7.38 -6.14 -10.89
N THR A 159 6.69 -6.94 -10.09
CA THR A 159 7.30 -7.88 -9.12
C THR A 159 7.23 -9.34 -9.59
N PHE A 160 6.74 -9.58 -10.79
CA PHE A 160 6.67 -10.90 -11.39
C PHE A 160 6.93 -10.76 -12.88
N LYS A 161 8.17 -11.00 -13.29
CA LYS A 161 8.62 -10.90 -14.68
C LYS A 161 8.70 -12.26 -15.38
N GLY A 162 8.33 -13.35 -14.69
CA GLY A 162 8.68 -14.70 -15.11
C GLY A 162 10.20 -14.92 -15.07
N GLY A 163 10.68 -15.83 -15.91
CA GLY A 163 12.10 -16.16 -16.03
C GLY A 163 12.62 -17.09 -14.92
N LEU A 164 13.93 -17.36 -14.95
CA LEU A 164 14.57 -18.36 -14.08
C LEU A 164 14.33 -18.11 -12.58
N SER A 165 14.29 -16.85 -12.14
CA SER A 165 14.06 -16.48 -10.74
C SER A 165 12.61 -16.68 -10.28
N HIS A 166 11.69 -17.03 -11.19
CA HIS A 166 10.26 -17.19 -10.91
C HIS A 166 9.67 -18.50 -11.46
N LEU A 167 10.50 -19.53 -11.69
CA LEU A 167 10.03 -20.82 -12.22
C LEU A 167 8.98 -21.50 -11.33
N SER A 168 9.05 -21.28 -10.02
CA SER A 168 8.12 -21.85 -9.04
C SER A 168 6.88 -20.99 -8.81
N LEU A 169 6.65 -19.97 -9.63
CA LEU A 169 5.59 -18.99 -9.42
C LEU A 169 4.62 -18.98 -10.58
N ASP A 170 3.35 -19.17 -10.25
CA ASP A 170 2.27 -19.09 -11.21
C ASP A 170 1.86 -17.65 -11.50
N ASN A 171 1.28 -17.47 -12.68
CA ASN A 171 0.53 -16.27 -13.02
C ASN A 171 -0.62 -16.11 -12.02
N LYS A 172 -0.97 -14.85 -11.75
CA LYS A 172 -2.18 -14.55 -11.01
C LYS A 172 -3.38 -15.05 -11.80
N ASP A 173 -4.16 -15.96 -11.25
CA ASP A 173 -5.39 -16.46 -11.85
C ASP A 173 -6.50 -16.37 -10.81
N ILE A 174 -7.45 -15.46 -11.05
CA ILE A 174 -8.47 -15.11 -10.06
C ILE A 174 -9.84 -15.21 -10.70
N LYS A 175 -10.60 -16.23 -10.32
CA LYS A 175 -12.02 -16.36 -10.66
C LYS A 175 -12.91 -15.76 -9.56
N HIS A 176 -13.80 -14.84 -9.91
CA HIS A 176 -14.76 -14.22 -9.00
C HIS A 176 -16.20 -14.53 -9.45
N TYR A 177 -16.92 -15.26 -8.61
CA TYR A 177 -18.35 -15.53 -8.76
C TYR A 177 -19.15 -14.30 -8.35
N SER A 178 -20.08 -13.91 -9.21
CA SER A 178 -20.97 -12.76 -8.99
C SER A 178 -22.35 -13.23 -8.58
N GLU A 179 -22.92 -12.54 -7.59
CA GLU A 179 -24.32 -12.71 -7.25
C GLU A 179 -25.23 -12.23 -8.39
N GLU A 180 -26.42 -12.80 -8.46
CA GLU A 180 -27.45 -12.39 -9.40
C GLU A 180 -28.02 -11.01 -9.03
N GLY A 181 -28.59 -10.33 -10.02
CA GLY A 181 -29.25 -9.04 -9.84
C GLY A 181 -28.52 -7.85 -10.48
N PRO A 182 -28.98 -6.62 -10.19
CA PRO A 182 -28.58 -5.42 -10.93
C PRO A 182 -27.12 -5.02 -10.74
N ARG A 183 -26.45 -5.56 -9.71
CA ARG A 183 -25.03 -5.30 -9.39
C ARG A 183 -24.13 -6.50 -9.69
N CYS A 184 -24.59 -7.44 -10.52
CA CYS A 184 -23.79 -8.58 -10.95
C CYS A 184 -22.52 -8.11 -11.68
N ILE A 185 -21.35 -8.27 -11.05
CA ILE A 185 -20.08 -7.72 -11.55
C ILE A 185 -19.65 -8.39 -12.85
N ALA A 186 -19.85 -9.70 -12.99
CA ALA A 186 -19.60 -10.42 -14.24
C ALA A 186 -20.41 -9.82 -15.41
N THR A 187 -21.66 -9.42 -15.19
CA THR A 187 -22.49 -8.75 -16.20
C THR A 187 -21.97 -7.35 -16.55
N HIS A 188 -21.42 -6.61 -15.59
CA HIS A 188 -20.78 -5.32 -15.87
C HIS A 188 -19.51 -5.48 -16.71
N PHE A 189 -18.64 -6.42 -16.35
CA PHE A 189 -17.44 -6.73 -17.15
C PHE A 189 -17.81 -7.23 -18.54
N GLN A 190 -18.83 -8.08 -18.66
CA GLN A 190 -19.33 -8.54 -19.95
C GLN A 190 -19.73 -7.38 -20.86
N LYS A 191 -20.64 -6.50 -20.41
CA LYS A 191 -21.06 -5.33 -21.21
C LYS A 191 -19.88 -4.42 -21.53
N TYR A 192 -18.94 -4.26 -20.61
CA TYR A 192 -17.75 -3.45 -20.82
C TYR A 192 -16.87 -4.03 -21.94
N LEU A 193 -16.56 -5.32 -21.88
CA LEU A 193 -15.77 -6.02 -22.88
C LEU A 193 -16.46 -6.05 -24.25
N GLU A 194 -17.77 -6.33 -24.30
CA GLU A 194 -18.57 -6.29 -25.53
C GLU A 194 -18.53 -4.90 -26.19
N ALA A 195 -18.66 -3.82 -25.40
CA ALA A 195 -18.55 -2.45 -25.90
C ALA A 195 -17.15 -2.08 -26.42
N LEU A 196 -16.12 -2.86 -26.07
CA LEU A 196 -14.75 -2.75 -26.60
C LEU A 196 -14.51 -3.66 -27.81
N GLY A 197 -15.44 -4.56 -28.13
CA GLY A 197 -15.29 -5.60 -29.15
C GLY A 197 -14.52 -6.83 -28.66
N ASN A 198 -14.41 -7.04 -27.34
CA ASN A 198 -13.71 -8.16 -26.68
C ASN A 198 -12.22 -8.32 -27.03
N ASP A 199 -11.58 -7.29 -27.59
CA ASP A 199 -10.20 -7.38 -28.05
C ASP A 199 -9.37 -6.15 -27.66
N GLY A 200 -8.05 -6.30 -27.62
CA GLY A 200 -7.07 -5.24 -27.45
C GLY A 200 -7.15 -4.49 -26.12
N ILE A 201 -6.80 -3.20 -26.16
CA ILE A 201 -6.59 -2.38 -24.96
C ILE A 201 -7.87 -2.26 -24.12
N PHE A 202 -7.75 -2.59 -22.83
CA PHE A 202 -8.88 -2.66 -21.90
C PHE A 202 -9.45 -1.28 -21.52
N TYR A 203 -8.63 -0.26 -21.27
CA TYR A 203 -9.13 1.09 -20.95
C TYR A 203 -9.06 2.01 -22.16
N ARG A 204 -10.21 2.22 -22.80
CA ARG A 204 -10.37 3.14 -23.93
C ARG A 204 -11.15 4.39 -23.55
N LYS A 205 -10.96 5.49 -24.27
CA LYS A 205 -11.61 6.77 -24.00
C LYS A 205 -13.14 6.59 -24.10
N PRO A 206 -13.91 6.90 -23.04
CA PRO A 206 -15.36 6.85 -23.10
C PRO A 206 -15.87 7.91 -24.07
N LEU A 207 -16.90 7.56 -24.84
CA LEU A 207 -17.63 8.45 -25.72
C LEU A 207 -19.04 8.67 -25.17
N GLU A 208 -19.66 9.77 -25.57
CA GLU A 208 -21.08 10.01 -25.32
C GLU A 208 -21.93 8.97 -26.04
N GLY A 209 -23.02 8.58 -25.40
CA GLY A 209 -24.02 7.71 -26.01
C GLY A 209 -24.65 8.37 -27.24
N ASN A 210 -25.20 7.57 -28.14
CA ASN A 210 -26.06 8.04 -29.21
C ASN A 210 -27.47 7.44 -29.05
N SER A 211 -28.34 7.66 -30.04
CA SER A 211 -29.71 7.14 -30.06
C SER A 211 -29.81 5.61 -29.97
N GLU A 212 -28.75 4.88 -30.35
CA GLU A 212 -28.75 3.42 -30.43
C GLU A 212 -28.03 2.76 -29.25
N GLN A 213 -26.99 3.40 -28.73
CA GLN A 213 -26.07 2.85 -27.73
C GLN A 213 -25.75 3.88 -26.66
N THR A 214 -26.11 3.56 -25.42
CA THR A 214 -25.79 4.39 -24.24
C THR A 214 -24.34 4.27 -23.79
N VAL A 215 -23.66 3.19 -24.15
CA VAL A 215 -22.27 2.88 -23.79
C VAL A 215 -21.45 2.72 -25.06
N ARG A 216 -20.41 3.55 -25.21
CA ARG A 216 -19.54 3.59 -26.38
C ARG A 216 -18.11 3.97 -25.97
N TYR A 217 -17.13 3.34 -26.61
CA TYR A 217 -15.71 3.65 -26.41
C TYR A 217 -15.01 3.89 -27.74
N GLY A 218 -14.09 4.85 -27.76
CA GLY A 218 -13.23 5.07 -28.93
C GLY A 218 -12.13 4.01 -29.02
N LYS A 219 -11.29 4.09 -30.06
CA LYS A 219 -10.10 3.23 -30.19
C LYS A 219 -8.92 3.71 -29.33
N GLN A 220 -8.91 4.99 -28.96
CA GLN A 220 -7.80 5.60 -28.22
C GLN A 220 -7.80 5.13 -26.75
N ALA A 221 -6.63 4.70 -26.28
CA ALA A 221 -6.45 4.29 -24.90
C ALA A 221 -6.47 5.49 -23.92
N VAL A 222 -7.02 5.30 -22.71
CA VAL A 222 -7.03 6.33 -21.66
C VAL A 222 -5.61 6.67 -21.22
N GLY A 223 -5.28 7.95 -21.16
CA GLY A 223 -3.94 8.42 -20.77
C GLY A 223 -3.52 7.92 -19.39
N ILE A 224 -2.24 7.54 -19.24
CA ILE A 224 -1.72 6.91 -18.02
C ILE A 224 -1.88 7.77 -16.75
N ASN A 225 -1.70 9.09 -16.88
CA ASN A 225 -1.90 10.02 -15.77
C ASN A 225 -3.38 10.12 -15.36
N LYS A 226 -4.30 9.92 -16.31
CA LYS A 226 -5.73 9.87 -16.00
C LYS A 226 -6.07 8.58 -15.26
N LEU A 227 -5.55 7.43 -15.70
CA LEU A 227 -5.71 6.15 -15.01
C LEU A 227 -5.17 6.18 -13.56
N ASP A 228 -4.08 6.89 -13.31
CA ASP A 228 -3.52 7.07 -11.96
C ASP A 228 -4.47 7.82 -11.00
N LEU A 229 -5.38 8.63 -11.56
CA LEU A 229 -6.35 9.44 -10.82
C LEU A 229 -7.76 8.84 -10.75
N PHE A 230 -8.02 7.71 -11.42
CA PHE A 230 -9.38 7.16 -11.55
C PHE A 230 -10.05 6.89 -10.19
N MET A 231 -9.37 6.26 -9.23
CA MET A 231 -9.99 6.04 -7.91
C MET A 231 -10.34 7.35 -7.22
N LYS A 232 -9.48 8.37 -7.34
CA LYS A 232 -9.73 9.69 -6.77
C LYS A 232 -10.93 10.37 -7.45
N GLU A 233 -11.03 10.27 -8.78
CA GLU A 233 -12.18 10.78 -9.55
C GLU A 233 -13.48 10.09 -9.14
N ILE A 234 -13.47 8.76 -8.98
CA ILE A 234 -14.62 7.96 -8.52
C ILE A 234 -15.10 8.46 -7.15
N CYS A 235 -14.19 8.53 -6.17
CA CYS A 235 -14.54 8.98 -4.82
C CYS A 235 -15.03 10.43 -4.79
N GLN A 236 -14.41 11.31 -5.58
CA GLN A 236 -14.83 12.71 -5.70
C GLN A 236 -16.24 12.84 -6.30
N LYS A 237 -16.58 12.06 -7.34
CA LYS A 237 -17.93 12.04 -7.92
C LYS A 237 -18.97 11.48 -6.95
N GLY A 238 -18.57 10.56 -6.08
CA GLY A 238 -19.38 10.08 -4.97
C GLY A 238 -19.45 11.03 -3.77
N GLY A 239 -18.68 12.13 -3.74
CA GLY A 239 -18.60 13.01 -2.58
C GLY A 239 -17.92 12.37 -1.35
N ILE A 240 -17.17 11.28 -1.53
CA ILE A 240 -16.51 10.55 -0.44
C ILE A 240 -15.20 11.26 -0.08
N GLN A 241 -15.05 11.58 1.20
CA GLN A 241 -13.87 12.23 1.74
C GLN A 241 -12.86 11.21 2.27
N GLY A 242 -11.58 11.41 1.98
CA GLY A 242 -10.51 10.50 2.41
C GLY A 242 -9.30 10.55 1.49
N ASN A 243 -8.25 9.81 1.85
CA ASN A 243 -7.04 9.70 1.05
C ASN A 243 -7.15 8.51 0.08
N PHE A 244 -7.83 8.71 -1.05
CA PHE A 244 -8.05 7.64 -2.03
C PHE A 244 -7.03 7.68 -3.18
N SER A 245 -6.57 6.49 -3.55
CA SER A 245 -5.74 6.26 -4.74
C SER A 245 -6.06 4.88 -5.31
N ASN A 246 -5.52 4.49 -6.47
CA ASN A 246 -5.79 3.15 -7.04
C ASN A 246 -5.47 2.01 -6.07
N HIS A 247 -4.56 2.25 -5.12
CA HIS A 247 -4.25 1.32 -4.06
C HIS A 247 -5.40 1.03 -3.08
N SER A 248 -6.35 1.95 -2.96
CA SER A 248 -7.54 1.84 -2.11
C SER A 248 -8.36 0.61 -2.44
N GLY A 249 -8.56 0.26 -3.73
CA GLY A 249 -9.36 -0.92 -4.10
C GLY A 249 -8.75 -2.23 -3.58
N LYS A 250 -7.43 -2.40 -3.75
CA LYS A 250 -6.71 -3.55 -3.18
C LYS A 250 -6.80 -3.57 -1.65
N ARG A 251 -6.77 -2.41 -0.99
CA ARG A 251 -6.93 -2.31 0.47
C ARG A 251 -8.34 -2.62 0.93
N THR A 252 -9.36 -2.17 0.20
CA THR A 252 -10.77 -2.55 0.41
C THR A 252 -10.91 -4.07 0.41
N CYS A 253 -10.35 -4.74 -0.60
CA CYS A 253 -10.38 -6.20 -0.69
C CYS A 253 -9.81 -6.89 0.57
N ALA A 254 -8.56 -6.58 0.91
CA ALA A 254 -7.91 -7.18 2.08
C ALA A 254 -8.64 -6.86 3.40
N THR A 255 -9.17 -5.63 3.52
CA THR A 255 -9.88 -5.18 4.72
C THR A 255 -11.22 -5.91 4.86
N GLN A 256 -12.02 -5.97 3.80
CA GLN A 256 -13.33 -6.63 3.82
C GLN A 256 -13.19 -8.14 4.07
N LEU A 257 -12.25 -8.82 3.40
CA LEU A 257 -12.00 -10.25 3.63
C LEU A 257 -11.55 -10.52 5.07
N TYR A 258 -10.65 -9.71 5.61
CA TYR A 258 -10.20 -9.84 7.00
C TYR A 258 -11.35 -9.65 7.99
N GLN A 259 -12.18 -8.62 7.79
CA GLN A 259 -13.32 -8.33 8.66
C GLN A 259 -14.41 -9.41 8.58
N ALA A 260 -14.51 -10.10 7.44
CA ALA A 260 -15.37 -11.27 7.25
C ALA A 260 -14.79 -12.57 7.85
N GLY A 261 -13.60 -12.52 8.48
CA GLY A 261 -12.97 -13.69 9.09
C GLY A 261 -12.27 -14.62 8.11
N ILE A 262 -12.04 -14.19 6.85
CA ILE A 262 -11.32 -14.99 5.86
C ILE A 262 -9.84 -15.10 6.25
N GLU A 263 -9.29 -16.30 6.07
CA GLU A 263 -7.94 -16.65 6.48
C GLU A 263 -6.85 -15.85 5.73
N GLU A 264 -5.67 -15.67 6.35
CA GLU A 264 -4.59 -14.86 5.77
C GLU A 264 -4.14 -15.40 4.40
N GLN A 265 -4.06 -16.73 4.26
CA GLN A 265 -3.64 -17.37 3.01
C GLN A 265 -4.57 -17.01 1.83
N GLU A 266 -5.88 -17.09 2.03
CA GLU A 266 -6.87 -16.73 1.01
C GLU A 266 -6.83 -15.24 0.63
N ILE A 267 -6.65 -14.37 1.64
CA ILE A 267 -6.47 -12.93 1.41
C ILE A 267 -5.19 -12.69 0.59
N MET A 268 -4.10 -13.38 0.91
CA MET A 268 -2.84 -13.28 0.19
C MET A 268 -2.98 -13.74 -1.26
N GLY A 269 -3.69 -14.84 -1.50
CA GLY A 269 -4.03 -15.35 -2.83
C GLY A 269 -4.79 -14.31 -3.66
N ARG A 270 -5.88 -13.76 -3.12
CA ARG A 270 -6.69 -12.73 -3.80
C ARG A 270 -5.91 -11.43 -4.06
N THR A 271 -5.14 -10.98 -3.08
CA THR A 271 -4.41 -9.71 -3.18
C THR A 271 -3.06 -9.86 -3.90
N GLY A 272 -2.57 -11.08 -4.12
CA GLY A 272 -1.25 -11.35 -4.68
C GLY A 272 -0.09 -10.88 -3.79
N HIS A 273 -0.25 -10.93 -2.47
CA HIS A 273 0.87 -10.73 -1.54
C HIS A 273 1.62 -12.05 -1.34
N ARG A 274 2.95 -11.97 -1.27
CA ARG A 274 3.84 -13.12 -1.05
C ARG A 274 4.54 -13.10 0.32
N SER A 275 4.22 -12.11 1.14
CA SER A 275 4.82 -11.89 2.44
C SER A 275 3.82 -11.27 3.40
N ASN A 276 4.23 -11.13 4.67
CA ASN A 276 3.47 -10.52 5.75
C ASN A 276 3.07 -9.05 5.51
N ALA A 277 3.46 -8.45 4.37
CA ALA A 277 3.01 -7.13 3.96
C ALA A 277 1.48 -6.99 3.92
N VAL A 278 0.73 -8.09 3.67
CA VAL A 278 -0.73 -8.13 3.70
C VAL A 278 -1.31 -7.63 5.03
N ARG A 279 -0.61 -7.85 6.16
CA ARG A 279 -1.05 -7.45 7.50
C ARG A 279 -1.23 -5.95 7.64
N THR A 280 -0.52 -5.16 6.84
CA THR A 280 -0.67 -3.69 6.81
C THR A 280 -2.00 -3.21 6.22
N TYR A 281 -2.73 -4.10 5.53
CA TYR A 281 -4.04 -3.84 4.94
C TYR A 281 -5.18 -4.38 5.80
N LYS A 282 -4.91 -5.32 6.72
CA LYS A 282 -5.88 -5.89 7.66
C LYS A 282 -6.26 -4.84 8.70
N THR A 283 -7.25 -4.03 8.36
CA THR A 283 -7.72 -2.93 9.22
C THR A 283 -8.92 -3.42 10.03
N SER A 284 -8.85 -3.34 11.35
CA SER A 284 -10.00 -3.61 12.22
C SER A 284 -11.12 -2.61 11.95
N ASN A 285 -12.37 -3.01 12.17
CA ASN A 285 -13.52 -2.10 12.22
C ASN A 285 -13.89 -1.78 13.68
N GLU A 286 -14.84 -0.86 13.87
CA GLU A 286 -15.35 -0.51 15.20
C GLU A 286 -15.90 -1.72 15.95
N THR A 287 -16.52 -2.68 15.28
CA THR A 287 -17.06 -3.89 15.91
C THR A 287 -15.96 -4.74 16.54
N ILE A 288 -14.87 -5.01 15.80
CA ILE A 288 -13.70 -5.73 16.30
C ILE A 288 -13.05 -4.94 17.43
N GLN A 289 -12.90 -3.62 17.29
CA GLN A 289 -12.32 -2.78 18.34
C GLN A 289 -13.16 -2.80 19.61
N LYS A 290 -14.49 -2.68 19.50
CA LYS A 290 -15.41 -2.77 20.65
C LYS A 290 -15.32 -4.14 21.31
N LYS A 291 -15.22 -5.23 20.55
CA LYS A 291 -15.02 -6.58 21.10
C LYS A 291 -13.70 -6.68 21.86
N VAL A 292 -12.59 -6.19 21.28
CA VAL A 292 -11.28 -6.14 21.95
C VAL A 292 -11.36 -5.31 23.23
N SER A 293 -11.93 -4.11 23.17
CA SER A 293 -12.10 -3.24 24.35
C SER A 293 -12.95 -3.91 25.41
N HIS A 294 -14.04 -4.58 25.03
CA HIS A 294 -14.91 -5.28 25.97
C HIS A 294 -14.19 -6.43 26.70
N VAL A 295 -13.37 -7.21 25.98
CA VAL A 295 -12.55 -8.28 26.58
C VAL A 295 -11.51 -7.73 27.54
N LEU A 296 -10.98 -6.53 27.27
CA LEU A 296 -9.98 -5.87 28.10
C LEU A 296 -10.56 -5.03 29.25
N ASN A 297 -11.90 -4.96 29.38
CA ASN A 297 -12.52 -4.29 30.51
C ASN A 297 -12.23 -5.05 31.81
N PRO A 298 -12.18 -4.36 32.96
CA PRO A 298 -12.07 -5.02 34.25
C PRO A 298 -13.23 -6.01 34.47
N PRO A 299 -13.03 -7.06 35.29
CA PRO A 299 -14.13 -7.95 35.69
C PRO A 299 -15.29 -7.13 36.24
N ARG A 300 -16.53 -7.50 35.87
CA ARG A 300 -17.71 -6.87 36.46
C ARG A 300 -17.77 -7.20 37.95
N ASP A 301 -18.12 -6.21 38.77
CA ASP A 301 -18.39 -6.44 40.18
C ASP A 301 -19.51 -7.49 40.32
N ALA A 302 -19.34 -8.42 41.25
CA ALA A 302 -20.27 -9.52 41.50
C ALA A 302 -21.67 -9.06 41.96
N THR A 303 -21.92 -7.75 42.04
CA THR A 303 -23.19 -7.15 42.48
C THR A 303 -24.15 -6.80 41.34
N GLU A 304 -23.79 -7.00 40.07
CA GLU A 304 -24.68 -6.76 38.91
C GLU A 304 -24.99 -8.04 38.11
N THR A 305 -25.43 -9.11 38.78
CA THR A 305 -26.04 -10.27 38.11
C THR A 305 -27.50 -10.48 38.52
N ALA A 306 -28.34 -9.60 38.01
CA ALA A 306 -29.71 -9.88 37.57
C ALA A 306 -30.00 -8.71 36.60
N GLU A 307 -29.90 -8.86 35.28
CA GLU A 307 -30.85 -9.56 34.42
C GLU A 307 -30.22 -9.82 33.03
N GLY A 308 -30.58 -10.93 32.40
CA GLY A 308 -30.58 -11.06 30.92
C GLY A 308 -29.43 -11.82 30.26
N SER A 309 -29.62 -13.14 30.16
CA SER A 309 -28.99 -14.13 29.25
C SER A 309 -28.75 -13.61 27.82
N PHE A 310 -27.80 -14.08 27.02
CA PHE A 310 -27.65 -15.46 26.51
C PHE A 310 -26.42 -15.47 25.59
N PHE A 311 -25.41 -16.32 25.78
CA PHE A 311 -24.57 -16.82 24.67
C PHE A 311 -23.91 -18.14 25.06
N GLU A 312 -24.08 -19.10 24.17
CA GLU A 312 -23.72 -20.52 24.26
C GLU A 312 -22.23 -20.77 24.52
N GLU A 313 -21.99 -21.76 25.36
CA GLU A 313 -20.70 -22.42 25.53
C GLU A 313 -20.27 -23.11 24.24
N ASN A 314 -18.99 -22.98 23.89
CA ASN A 314 -18.23 -24.14 23.50
C ASN A 314 -16.79 -24.03 24.01
N SER A 315 -16.47 -25.03 24.83
CA SER A 315 -15.19 -25.59 25.27
C SER A 315 -14.06 -25.46 24.23
N SER A 316 -12.78 -25.54 24.53
CA SER A 316 -11.93 -25.65 25.73
C SER A 316 -10.55 -25.83 25.12
N ASP A 317 -9.53 -25.12 25.59
CA ASP A 317 -8.16 -25.66 25.62
C ASP A 317 -7.31 -24.76 26.53
N GLU A 318 -6.82 -25.35 27.61
CA GLU A 318 -5.93 -24.75 28.61
C GLU A 318 -4.55 -24.42 28.01
N PRO A 319 -3.88 -23.34 28.45
CA PRO A 319 -2.44 -23.19 28.25
C PRO A 319 -1.68 -23.72 29.47
N THR A 320 -0.89 -24.77 29.25
CA THR A 320 0.17 -25.21 30.16
C THR A 320 1.20 -24.09 30.36
N THR A 321 1.42 -23.73 31.62
CA THR A 321 2.45 -22.81 32.10
C THR A 321 3.84 -23.41 31.98
N GLU A 322 4.75 -22.77 31.23
CA GLU A 322 6.19 -22.99 31.36
C GLU A 322 6.87 -21.75 31.96
N ASN A 323 7.71 -22.03 32.95
CA ASN A 323 8.47 -21.10 33.78
C ASN A 323 9.51 -20.32 32.97
N THR A 324 9.50 -18.98 33.08
CA THR A 324 10.60 -18.13 32.60
C THR A 324 11.56 -17.83 33.74
N SER A 325 12.75 -18.42 33.71
CA SER A 325 13.87 -18.07 34.60
C SER A 325 14.40 -16.67 34.24
N VAL A 326 14.47 -15.79 35.23
CA VAL A 326 15.01 -14.43 35.10
C VAL A 326 16.55 -14.50 35.14
N LEU A 327 17.21 -14.27 34.00
CA LEU A 327 18.66 -14.03 33.96
C LEU A 327 18.92 -12.51 33.95
N ALA A 328 19.55 -12.03 35.03
CA ALA A 328 20.00 -10.65 35.15
C ALA A 328 21.13 -10.36 34.15
N THR A 329 21.00 -9.27 33.39
CA THR A 329 22.06 -8.75 32.51
C THR A 329 23.02 -7.82 33.27
N PRO A 330 24.33 -7.91 33.04
CA PRO A 330 25.32 -7.00 33.64
C PRO A 330 25.33 -5.62 32.93
N PRO A 331 25.84 -4.56 33.58
CA PRO A 331 25.65 -3.19 33.11
C PRO A 331 26.45 -2.90 31.82
N MET A 332 25.78 -2.31 30.83
CA MET A 332 26.39 -1.80 29.60
C MET A 332 27.37 -0.65 29.91
N LYS A 333 28.58 -0.72 29.32
CA LYS A 333 29.50 0.41 29.24
C LYS A 333 28.79 1.61 28.61
N ARG A 334 28.95 2.79 29.21
CA ARG A 334 28.31 4.07 28.84
C ARG A 334 28.52 4.39 27.35
N GLN A 335 27.50 4.12 26.54
CA GLN A 335 27.44 4.61 25.15
C GLN A 335 27.02 6.09 25.18
N ARG A 336 27.65 6.94 24.34
CA ARG A 336 27.27 8.35 24.20
C ARG A 336 25.79 8.48 23.85
N THR A 337 25.12 9.46 24.42
CA THR A 337 23.68 9.66 24.21
C THR A 337 23.42 10.28 22.83
N THR A 338 22.26 9.99 22.22
CA THR A 338 21.84 10.58 20.91
C THR A 338 22.03 12.10 20.85
N PRO A 339 21.69 12.89 21.90
CA PRO A 339 21.92 14.33 21.90
C PRO A 339 23.40 14.73 21.86
N GLU A 340 24.32 13.94 22.46
CA GLU A 340 25.76 14.23 22.45
C GLU A 340 26.37 14.06 21.06
N ILE A 341 26.00 12.98 20.35
CA ILE A 341 26.52 12.70 19.00
C ILE A 341 26.14 13.80 18.00
N LEU A 342 24.90 14.32 18.10
CA LEU A 342 24.39 15.34 17.19
C LEU A 342 24.98 16.72 17.48
N LYS A 343 25.18 17.07 18.76
CA LYS A 343 25.79 18.34 19.18
C LYS A 343 27.21 18.51 18.63
N ASP A 344 28.01 17.44 18.65
CA ASP A 344 29.40 17.45 18.15
C ASP A 344 29.48 17.79 16.65
N VAL A 345 28.49 17.37 15.84
CA VAL A 345 28.44 17.66 14.39
C VAL A 345 28.02 19.11 14.12
N THR A 346 27.14 19.67 14.96
CA THR A 346 26.57 21.02 14.77
C THR A 346 27.45 22.15 15.32
N ASN A 347 28.53 21.84 16.05
CA ASN A 347 29.33 22.84 16.77
C ASN A 347 30.42 23.53 15.93
N THR A 348 30.27 23.59 14.61
CA THR A 348 31.14 24.41 13.76
C THR A 348 30.61 25.83 13.66
N LYS A 349 31.43 26.80 14.09
CA LYS A 349 31.21 28.24 13.87
C LYS A 349 30.97 28.51 12.38
N GLY A 350 29.71 28.76 12.02
CA GLY A 350 29.30 29.15 10.67
C GLY A 350 28.09 28.35 10.18
N VAL A 351 26.97 29.04 9.94
CA VAL A 351 25.83 28.48 9.21
C VAL A 351 26.27 28.28 7.76
N VAL A 352 26.62 27.06 7.36
CA VAL A 352 26.74 26.72 5.94
C VAL A 352 25.34 26.32 5.47
N GLN A 353 24.59 27.27 4.93
CA GLN A 353 23.37 26.95 4.19
C GLN A 353 23.77 26.32 2.86
N PHE A 354 23.37 25.07 2.63
CA PHE A 354 23.32 24.51 1.28
C PHE A 354 22.21 25.22 0.48
N SER A 355 22.53 26.36 -0.12
CA SER A 355 21.67 27.03 -1.10
C SER A 355 22.02 26.54 -2.51
N ASN A 356 21.01 26.42 -3.37
CA ASN A 356 21.14 26.05 -4.80
C ASN A 356 21.63 24.62 -5.12
N CYS A 357 21.38 23.61 -4.27
CA CYS A 357 21.56 22.21 -4.69
C CYS A 357 20.44 21.78 -5.67
N ASN A 358 20.69 21.92 -6.98
CA ASN A 358 19.83 21.39 -8.03
C ASN A 358 20.17 19.92 -8.30
N PHE A 359 19.33 19.01 -7.82
CA PHE A 359 19.39 17.59 -8.19
C PHE A 359 18.50 17.36 -9.40
N ASN A 360 19.09 17.40 -10.59
CA ASN A 360 18.43 16.94 -11.81
C ASN A 360 18.59 15.42 -11.91
N PHE A 361 17.49 14.69 -11.75
CA PHE A 361 17.42 13.29 -12.14
C PHE A 361 16.98 13.26 -13.60
N HIS A 362 17.90 12.88 -14.49
CA HIS A 362 17.60 12.63 -15.89
C HIS A 362 16.79 11.35 -16.07
#